data_AF-A0A5C4P032-F1
#
_entry.id   AF-A0A5C4P032-F1
#
_cell.length_a   1.000
_cell.length_b   1.000
_cell.length_c   1.000
_cell.angle_alpha   90.00
_cell.angle_beta   90.00
_cell.angle_gamma   90.00
#
_symmetry.space_group_name_H-M   'P 1'
#
loop_
_entity.id
_entity.type
_entity.pdbx_description
1 polymer ?
#
loop_
_entity_poly.entity_id
_entity_poly.type
_entity_poly.pdbx_seq_one_letter_code
_entity_poly.pdbx_strand_id
1 'polypeptide(L)'
;MTPIGGTRDRLIMNTVPRFQPANDRVLLLAATAQAFKVAATTIAAPASIDFTAGLVNMQGQVAFAASNASVLTRVGNVATLTYGGMVGESVTVTASIVVDGLTYTASQTVSKIFDGVTGNSSRVCYSKTSLSSLATAPSTISTEGSASFPPLNTWGAGTVWEGSPQAFGAGESLYRSDGIFNPASGTTSWAAPYLNALKVGRLSAIAIDAGAIKAGDFEGVTLHGGSGYAHSTYTWPPNLGTGYHLSAAGILLGNPLLGKYLQLDADGNIYAPGFSIVNGSAIFSGDLGGAAGTFKGELKAATGSFKGELMAATGTFGLIRSATSGQRTEYDSNGIRIYNAAGNLIARFGVW
;
A
#
# COMPACT_ATOMS: atom_id res chain seq x y z
N MET A 1 89.77 -51.06 -64.81
CA MET A 1 88.88 -51.46 -63.70
C MET A 1 88.49 -50.17 -62.98
N THR A 2 87.32 -49.62 -63.28
CA THR A 2 86.88 -48.29 -62.82
C THR A 2 85.80 -48.49 -61.75
N PRO A 3 85.87 -47.85 -60.57
CA PRO A 3 85.03 -48.20 -59.43
C PRO A 3 83.57 -47.73 -59.61
N ILE A 4 82.65 -48.68 -59.60
CA ILE A 4 81.17 -48.51 -59.71
C ILE A 4 80.52 -48.09 -58.37
N GLY A 5 81.32 -47.79 -57.34
CA GLY A 5 80.84 -47.64 -55.96
C GLY A 5 80.32 -46.26 -55.52
N GLY A 6 80.44 -45.20 -56.32
CA GLY A 6 80.11 -43.82 -55.87
C GLY A 6 78.81 -43.22 -56.42
N THR A 7 78.32 -43.71 -57.56
CA THR A 7 77.24 -43.02 -58.30
C THR A 7 75.85 -43.42 -57.83
N ARG A 8 75.65 -44.68 -57.40
CA ARG A 8 74.37 -45.16 -56.85
C ARG A 8 74.03 -44.51 -55.51
N ASP A 9 75.04 -44.35 -54.64
CA ASP A 9 74.87 -43.77 -53.31
C ASP A 9 74.47 -42.28 -53.40
N ARG A 10 75.04 -41.56 -54.39
CA ARG A 10 74.67 -40.18 -54.71
C ARG A 10 73.26 -40.03 -55.31
N LEU A 11 72.77 -41.04 -56.03
CA LEU A 11 71.41 -41.04 -56.60
C LEU A 11 70.34 -41.35 -55.55
N ILE A 12 70.65 -42.13 -54.52
CA ILE A 12 69.72 -42.43 -53.42
C ILE A 12 69.61 -41.24 -52.46
N MET A 13 70.71 -40.52 -52.18
CA MET A 13 70.66 -39.31 -51.36
C MET A 13 69.88 -38.15 -52.01
N ASN A 14 69.72 -38.15 -53.34
CA ASN A 14 68.98 -37.11 -54.07
C ASN A 14 67.52 -37.47 -54.37
N THR A 15 67.06 -38.70 -54.10
CA THR A 15 65.69 -39.15 -54.43
C THR A 15 64.74 -39.22 -53.24
N VAL A 16 65.18 -38.93 -52.01
CA VAL A 16 64.28 -38.79 -50.86
C VAL A 16 63.83 -37.33 -50.77
N PRO A 17 62.54 -36.99 -50.95
CA PRO A 17 62.04 -35.68 -50.56
C PRO A 17 62.28 -35.58 -49.05
N ARG A 18 63.24 -34.74 -48.63
CA ARG A 18 63.34 -34.37 -47.22
C ARG A 18 62.03 -33.67 -46.89
N PHE A 19 61.17 -34.34 -46.12
CA PHE A 19 60.01 -33.69 -45.51
C PHE A 19 60.52 -32.43 -44.83
N GLN A 20 60.11 -31.28 -45.35
CA GLN A 20 60.37 -29.99 -44.74
C GLN A 20 59.85 -30.06 -43.30
N PRO A 21 60.61 -29.57 -42.28
CA PRO A 21 60.13 -29.61 -40.90
C PRO A 21 58.75 -28.95 -40.83
N ALA A 22 57.83 -29.60 -40.09
CA ALA A 22 56.48 -29.10 -39.91
C ALA A 22 56.54 -27.75 -39.17
N ASN A 23 56.44 -26.67 -39.92
CA ASN A 23 56.23 -25.36 -39.35
C ASN A 23 54.73 -25.21 -39.12
N ASP A 24 54.32 -25.03 -37.86
CA ASP A 24 52.92 -24.70 -37.57
C ASP A 24 52.53 -23.42 -38.30
N ARG A 25 51.47 -23.51 -39.10
CA ARG A 25 50.91 -22.40 -39.89
C ARG A 25 49.61 -21.95 -39.27
N VAL A 26 49.45 -20.64 -39.11
CA VAL A 26 48.26 -20.04 -38.49
C VAL A 26 47.83 -18.80 -39.25
N LEU A 27 46.54 -18.76 -39.62
CA LEU A 27 45.88 -17.56 -40.09
C LEU A 27 45.25 -16.86 -38.89
N LEU A 28 45.67 -15.62 -38.64
CA LEU A 28 45.09 -14.76 -37.61
C LEU A 28 44.26 -13.68 -38.28
N LEU A 29 43.16 -13.27 -37.64
CA LEU A 29 42.34 -12.17 -38.10
C LEU A 29 42.12 -11.17 -36.97
N ALA A 30 42.68 -9.98 -37.11
CA ALA A 30 42.50 -8.89 -36.17
C ALA A 30 41.54 -7.85 -36.74
N ALA A 31 40.55 -7.41 -35.96
CA ALA A 31 39.64 -6.34 -36.33
C ALA A 31 39.94 -5.09 -35.49
N THR A 32 39.89 -3.89 -36.09
CA THR A 32 40.13 -2.63 -35.35
C THR A 32 39.03 -2.28 -34.35
N ALA A 33 37.82 -2.81 -34.55
CA ALA A 33 36.73 -2.80 -33.58
C ALA A 33 35.81 -4.02 -33.78
N GLN A 34 34.95 -4.30 -32.80
CA GLN A 34 33.96 -5.38 -32.87
C GLN A 34 32.53 -4.88 -33.08
N ALA A 35 32.33 -3.56 -33.12
CA ALA A 35 31.01 -2.98 -33.33
C ALA A 35 31.08 -1.58 -33.92
N PHE A 36 30.03 -1.24 -34.67
CA PHE A 36 29.68 0.14 -35.00
C PHE A 36 28.73 0.65 -33.92
N LYS A 37 29.19 1.59 -33.09
CA LYS A 37 28.30 2.30 -32.15
C LYS A 37 27.64 3.45 -32.89
N VAL A 38 26.32 3.42 -32.98
CA VAL A 38 25.52 4.45 -33.62
C VAL A 38 24.90 5.27 -32.49
N ALA A 39 25.45 6.48 -32.29
CA ALA A 39 24.85 7.42 -31.37
C ALA A 39 23.42 7.77 -31.81
N ALA A 40 22.58 8.25 -30.89
CA ALA A 40 21.23 8.71 -31.21
C ALA A 40 21.19 9.79 -32.32
N THR A 41 22.33 10.44 -32.60
CA THR A 41 22.54 11.42 -33.68
C THR A 41 22.93 10.81 -35.05
N THR A 42 22.79 9.48 -35.21
CA THR A 42 22.95 8.68 -36.45
C THR A 42 24.35 8.51 -37.03
N ILE A 43 25.38 9.08 -36.40
CA ILE A 43 26.77 8.89 -36.83
C ILE A 43 27.33 7.61 -36.19
N ALA A 44 27.80 6.68 -37.03
CA ALA A 44 28.46 5.45 -36.58
C ALA A 44 29.94 5.71 -36.25
N ALA A 45 30.40 5.18 -35.11
CA ALA A 45 31.79 5.19 -34.69
C ALA A 45 32.27 3.74 -34.41
N PRO A 46 33.41 3.29 -34.97
CA PRO A 46 34.23 3.99 -35.98
C PRO A 46 33.54 4.08 -37.36
N ALA A 47 34.00 4.92 -38.27
CA ALA A 47 33.41 5.03 -39.62
C ALA A 47 33.64 3.76 -40.48
N SER A 48 34.73 3.05 -40.20
CA SER A 48 35.08 1.78 -40.81
C SER A 48 35.81 0.87 -39.82
N ILE A 49 35.78 -0.42 -40.10
CA ILE A 49 36.51 -1.45 -39.35
C ILE A 49 37.39 -2.19 -40.33
N ASP A 50 38.68 -2.24 -40.02
CA ASP A 50 39.68 -2.95 -40.82
C ASP A 50 39.94 -4.32 -40.21
N PHE A 51 39.95 -5.33 -41.08
CA PHE A 51 40.25 -6.71 -40.77
C PHE A 51 41.60 -7.07 -41.39
N THR A 52 42.62 -7.19 -40.55
CA THR A 52 43.99 -7.48 -40.98
C THR A 52 44.27 -8.96 -40.78
N ALA A 53 44.58 -9.65 -41.88
CA ALA A 53 44.99 -11.04 -41.85
C ALA A 53 46.49 -11.17 -41.58
N GLY A 54 46.84 -11.80 -40.46
CA GLY A 54 48.21 -12.15 -40.10
C GLY A 54 48.54 -13.57 -40.53
N LEU A 55 49.64 -13.74 -41.26
CA LEU A 55 50.12 -15.04 -41.73
C LEU A 55 51.37 -15.44 -40.93
N VAL A 56 51.30 -16.57 -40.21
CA VAL A 56 52.44 -17.14 -39.48
C VAL A 56 52.96 -18.35 -40.25
N ASN A 57 54.26 -18.34 -40.59
CA ASN A 57 54.95 -19.40 -41.34
C ASN A 57 54.32 -19.78 -42.69
N MET A 58 53.55 -18.86 -43.28
CA MET A 58 52.99 -18.97 -44.61
C MET A 58 52.94 -17.60 -45.29
N GLN A 59 52.84 -17.59 -46.61
CA GLN A 59 52.76 -16.38 -47.43
C GLN A 59 51.71 -16.57 -48.51
N GLY A 60 51.13 -15.47 -48.96
CA GLY A 60 50.12 -15.47 -50.02
C GLY A 60 49.05 -14.42 -49.80
N GLN A 61 48.11 -14.37 -50.74
CA GLN A 61 46.97 -13.48 -50.69
C GLN A 61 45.82 -14.16 -49.98
N VAL A 62 45.25 -13.48 -48.98
CA VAL A 62 44.11 -13.97 -48.21
C VAL A 62 42.80 -13.59 -48.89
N ALA A 63 41.91 -14.57 -49.04
CA ALA A 63 40.54 -14.32 -49.47
C ALA A 63 39.69 -13.91 -48.25
N PHE A 64 38.85 -12.89 -48.41
CA PHE A 64 37.86 -12.50 -47.40
C PHE A 64 36.46 -12.82 -47.90
N ALA A 65 35.53 -13.06 -46.98
CA ALA A 65 34.11 -13.21 -47.29
C ALA A 65 33.30 -12.65 -46.13
N ALA A 66 32.22 -11.93 -46.43
CA ALA A 66 31.21 -11.60 -45.45
C ALA A 66 30.15 -12.71 -45.42
N SER A 67 29.55 -12.97 -44.25
CA SER A 67 28.47 -13.95 -44.10
C SER A 67 27.16 -13.55 -44.79
N ASN A 68 27.07 -12.33 -45.31
CA ASN A 68 25.93 -11.77 -46.02
C ASN A 68 26.42 -10.84 -47.15
N ALA A 69 25.51 -10.07 -47.76
CA ALA A 69 25.83 -9.16 -48.86
C ALA A 69 26.65 -7.91 -48.48
N SER A 70 27.25 -7.85 -47.28
CA SER A 70 28.10 -6.73 -46.86
C SER A 70 29.31 -6.57 -47.79
N VAL A 71 29.60 -5.32 -48.13
CA VAL A 71 30.67 -4.96 -49.06
C VAL A 71 31.98 -4.76 -48.30
N LEU A 72 33.01 -5.50 -48.70
CA LEU A 72 34.37 -5.37 -48.19
C LEU A 72 35.27 -4.77 -49.26
N THR A 73 35.94 -3.66 -48.95
CA THR A 73 37.01 -3.11 -49.80
C THR A 73 38.32 -3.76 -49.40
N ARG A 74 39.13 -4.25 -50.35
CA ARG A 74 40.38 -4.96 -50.05
C ARG A 74 41.59 -4.20 -50.53
N VAL A 75 42.61 -4.14 -49.68
CA VAL A 75 43.95 -3.65 -50.02
C VAL A 75 44.96 -4.62 -49.41
N GLY A 76 45.58 -5.46 -50.24
CA GLY A 76 46.47 -6.53 -49.77
C GLY A 76 45.74 -7.53 -48.86
N ASN A 77 46.33 -7.83 -47.71
CA ASN A 77 45.76 -8.72 -46.68
C ASN A 77 44.93 -7.96 -45.63
N VAL A 78 44.36 -6.81 -46.01
CA VAL A 78 43.41 -6.03 -45.20
C VAL A 78 42.09 -5.92 -45.95
N ALA A 79 40.99 -6.24 -45.26
CA ALA A 79 39.64 -5.98 -45.72
C ALA A 79 38.99 -4.91 -44.84
N THR A 80 38.42 -3.88 -45.45
CA THR A 80 37.73 -2.78 -44.76
C THR A 80 36.23 -2.92 -44.94
N LEU A 81 35.49 -2.90 -43.83
CA LEU A 81 34.03 -2.78 -43.80
C LEU A 81 33.66 -1.37 -43.34
N THR A 82 32.87 -0.64 -44.12
CA THR A 82 32.27 0.63 -43.67
C THR A 82 30.89 0.39 -43.07
N TYR A 83 30.42 1.30 -42.21
CA TYR A 83 29.07 1.19 -41.65
C TYR A 83 27.98 1.11 -42.75
N GLY A 84 28.10 1.94 -43.80
CA GLY A 84 27.18 1.94 -44.94
C GLY A 84 27.32 0.71 -45.85
N GLY A 85 28.49 0.06 -45.86
CA GLY A 85 28.73 -1.19 -46.58
C GLY A 85 28.24 -2.44 -45.83
N MET A 86 27.93 -2.33 -44.54
CA MET A 86 27.43 -3.42 -43.71
C MET A 86 25.92 -3.62 -43.88
N VAL A 87 25.54 -4.77 -44.44
CA VAL A 87 24.15 -5.20 -44.59
C VAL A 87 23.71 -5.93 -43.31
N GLY A 88 22.56 -5.55 -42.75
CA GLY A 88 22.04 -6.10 -41.49
C GLY A 88 22.70 -5.54 -40.22
N GLU A 89 22.34 -6.12 -39.07
CA GLU A 89 22.79 -5.69 -37.73
C GLU A 89 24.00 -6.47 -37.21
N SER A 90 24.33 -7.60 -37.82
CA SER A 90 25.51 -8.39 -37.51
C SER A 90 26.07 -9.04 -38.78
N VAL A 91 27.39 -9.06 -38.91
CA VAL A 91 28.10 -9.69 -40.02
C VAL A 91 29.34 -10.41 -39.51
N THR A 92 29.60 -11.60 -40.01
CA THR A 92 30.84 -12.34 -39.76
C THR A 92 31.73 -12.22 -40.99
N VAL A 93 32.94 -11.70 -40.80
CA VAL A 93 33.98 -11.64 -41.83
C VAL A 93 34.91 -12.82 -41.63
N THR A 94 35.04 -13.65 -42.66
CA THR A 94 35.90 -14.83 -42.70
C THR A 94 37.05 -14.59 -43.65
N ALA A 95 38.26 -14.76 -43.16
CA ALA A 95 39.49 -14.81 -43.93
C ALA A 95 39.84 -16.28 -44.23
N SER A 96 40.27 -16.59 -45.45
CA SER A 96 40.69 -17.93 -45.85
C SER A 96 41.91 -17.91 -46.79
N ILE A 97 42.77 -18.92 -46.66
CA ILE A 97 43.90 -19.15 -47.56
C ILE A 97 44.13 -20.66 -47.69
N VAL A 98 44.49 -21.10 -48.90
CA VAL A 98 44.88 -22.49 -49.17
C VAL A 98 46.38 -22.56 -49.36
N VAL A 99 47.07 -23.36 -48.54
CA VAL A 99 48.52 -23.59 -48.63
C VAL A 99 48.77 -25.09 -48.53
N ASP A 100 49.50 -25.65 -49.51
CA ASP A 100 49.80 -27.09 -49.61
C ASP A 100 48.57 -28.00 -49.49
N GLY A 101 47.44 -27.56 -50.03
CA GLY A 101 46.17 -28.32 -50.03
C GLY A 101 45.34 -28.21 -48.74
N LEU A 102 45.81 -27.50 -47.71
CA LEU A 102 45.07 -27.25 -46.48
C LEU A 102 44.47 -25.84 -46.48
N THR A 103 43.20 -25.73 -46.07
CA THR A 103 42.50 -24.43 -45.94
C THR A 103 42.59 -23.93 -44.52
N TYR A 104 43.21 -22.77 -44.33
CA TYR A 104 43.24 -22.06 -43.05
C TYR A 104 42.14 -21.01 -43.05
N THR A 105 41.36 -20.93 -41.97
CA THR A 105 40.27 -19.96 -41.82
C THR A 105 40.35 -19.24 -40.49
N ALA A 106 39.96 -17.97 -40.47
CA ALA A 106 39.79 -17.18 -39.26
C ALA A 106 38.59 -16.25 -39.47
N SER A 107 37.78 -16.04 -38.43
CA SER A 107 36.54 -15.27 -38.54
C SER A 107 36.41 -14.27 -37.40
N GLN A 108 35.84 -13.10 -37.69
CA GLN A 108 35.51 -12.06 -36.73
C GLN A 108 34.08 -11.59 -36.98
N THR A 109 33.30 -11.38 -35.92
CA THR A 109 31.92 -10.86 -36.03
C THR A 109 31.88 -9.40 -35.60
N VAL A 110 31.15 -8.60 -36.35
CA VAL A 110 30.90 -7.18 -36.09
C VAL A 110 29.39 -6.95 -36.01
N SER A 111 28.95 -6.14 -35.04
CA SER A 111 27.54 -5.77 -34.88
C SER A 111 27.33 -4.26 -34.89
N LYS A 112 26.11 -3.82 -35.23
CA LYS A 112 25.65 -2.46 -35.00
C LYS A 112 25.02 -2.38 -33.61
N ILE A 113 25.39 -1.36 -32.85
CA ILE A 113 24.85 -1.10 -31.51
C ILE A 113 24.27 0.31 -31.53
N PHE A 114 22.97 0.42 -31.31
CA PHE A 114 22.27 1.71 -31.25
C PHE A 114 22.06 2.13 -29.80
N ASP A 115 22.32 3.41 -29.50
CA ASP A 115 21.92 4.00 -28.23
C ASP A 115 20.39 4.20 -28.19
N GLY A 116 19.79 3.99 -27.02
CA GLY A 116 18.37 4.25 -26.80
C GLY A 116 18.04 5.74 -26.77
N VAL A 117 16.81 6.11 -27.13
CA VAL A 117 16.30 7.48 -26.98
C VAL A 117 16.16 7.81 -25.50
N THR A 118 16.51 9.03 -25.09
CA THR A 118 16.27 9.50 -23.72
C THR A 118 14.78 9.42 -23.40
N GLY A 119 14.41 8.73 -22.32
CA GLY A 119 13.02 8.58 -21.89
C GLY A 119 12.44 9.86 -21.27
N ASN A 120 11.12 9.92 -21.19
CA ASN A 120 10.43 10.98 -20.47
C ASN A 120 10.82 10.98 -18.98
N SER A 121 10.84 12.16 -18.37
CA SER A 121 11.21 12.34 -16.96
C SER A 121 10.11 13.05 -16.17
N SER A 122 9.90 12.67 -14.91
CA SER A 122 8.96 13.37 -14.02
C SER A 122 9.47 14.75 -13.62
N ARG A 123 8.54 15.68 -13.43
CA ARG A 123 8.75 17.04 -12.95
C ARG A 123 7.72 17.35 -11.88
N VAL A 124 8.07 18.24 -10.96
CA VAL A 124 7.20 18.71 -9.89
C VAL A 124 7.44 20.20 -9.72
N CYS A 125 6.38 20.96 -9.48
CA CYS A 125 6.48 22.34 -9.06
C CYS A 125 5.43 22.66 -7.99
N TYR A 126 5.67 23.75 -7.28
CA TYR A 126 4.85 24.21 -6.16
C TYR A 126 4.50 25.67 -6.31
N SER A 127 3.31 26.04 -5.83
CA SER A 127 2.90 27.44 -5.66
C SER A 127 2.13 27.57 -4.36
N LYS A 128 2.46 28.57 -3.56
CA LYS A 128 1.62 29.01 -2.45
C LYS A 128 0.55 29.98 -2.94
N THR A 129 -0.55 30.07 -2.21
CA THR A 129 -1.62 31.02 -2.49
C THR A 129 -2.45 31.30 -1.23
N SER A 130 -3.07 32.48 -1.14
CA SER A 130 -4.11 32.80 -0.15
C SER A 130 -5.53 32.59 -0.71
N LEU A 131 -5.65 32.11 -1.95
CA LEU A 131 -6.94 31.76 -2.54
C LEU A 131 -7.53 30.54 -1.81
N SER A 132 -8.85 30.47 -1.74
CA SER A 132 -9.57 29.31 -1.19
C SER A 132 -9.33 28.04 -2.02
N SER A 133 -9.11 28.20 -3.32
CA SER A 133 -8.79 27.13 -4.26
C SER A 133 -8.11 27.67 -5.52
N LEU A 134 -7.26 26.86 -6.14
CA LEU A 134 -6.82 27.07 -7.52
C LEU A 134 -7.84 26.46 -8.50
N ALA A 135 -7.94 27.05 -9.69
CA ALA A 135 -8.70 26.52 -10.80
C ALA A 135 -8.10 25.20 -11.31
N THR A 136 -8.93 24.37 -11.93
CA THR A 136 -8.52 23.12 -12.58
C THR A 136 -8.42 23.24 -14.10
N ALA A 137 -8.75 24.41 -14.65
CA ALA A 137 -8.63 24.74 -16.06
C ALA A 137 -7.44 25.70 -16.27
N PRO A 138 -6.56 25.44 -17.26
CA PRO A 138 -6.58 24.27 -18.15
C PRO A 138 -6.18 22.99 -17.39
N SER A 139 -6.70 21.82 -17.82
CA SER A 139 -6.36 20.54 -17.17
C SER A 139 -4.89 20.14 -17.38
N THR A 140 -4.29 20.62 -18.46
CA THR A 140 -2.87 20.52 -18.75
C THR A 140 -2.32 21.81 -19.37
N ILE A 141 -1.03 22.08 -19.17
CA ILE A 141 -0.30 23.17 -19.85
C ILE A 141 1.08 22.69 -20.26
N SER A 142 1.57 23.13 -21.42
CA SER A 142 2.89 22.78 -21.93
C SER A 142 3.83 23.97 -21.81
N THR A 143 5.05 23.72 -21.34
CA THR A 143 6.13 24.72 -21.24
C THR A 143 7.39 24.19 -21.93
N GLU A 144 8.19 25.09 -22.51
CA GLU A 144 9.43 24.69 -23.19
C GLU A 144 10.56 24.46 -22.18
N GLY A 145 11.33 23.38 -22.37
CA GLY A 145 12.47 23.04 -21.53
C GLY A 145 12.12 22.20 -20.30
N SER A 146 13.17 21.62 -19.70
CA SER A 146 13.09 20.72 -18.54
C SER A 146 13.07 21.44 -17.19
N ALA A 147 13.43 22.73 -17.19
CA ALA A 147 13.51 23.60 -16.02
C ALA A 147 12.48 24.74 -16.07
N SER A 148 11.49 24.65 -16.97
CA SER A 148 10.39 25.60 -17.03
C SER A 148 9.27 25.22 -16.09
N PHE A 149 8.51 26.22 -15.67
CA PHE A 149 7.36 26.08 -14.80
C PHE A 149 6.12 26.67 -15.46
N PRO A 150 4.91 26.28 -15.02
CA PRO A 150 3.68 26.88 -15.49
C PRO A 150 3.71 28.42 -15.38
N PRO A 151 3.20 29.16 -16.39
CA PRO A 151 3.15 30.61 -16.36
C PRO A 151 2.44 31.17 -15.10
N LEU A 152 2.81 32.39 -14.74
CA LEU A 152 2.13 33.15 -13.69
C LEU A 152 0.61 33.15 -13.93
N ASN A 153 -0.16 33.01 -12.86
CA ASN A 153 -1.62 33.08 -12.86
C ASN A 153 -2.36 31.95 -13.59
N THR A 154 -1.66 30.92 -14.11
CA THR A 154 -2.29 29.86 -14.93
C THR A 154 -3.55 29.26 -14.28
N TRP A 155 -3.49 28.95 -12.99
CA TRP A 155 -4.61 28.36 -12.23
C TRP A 155 -5.13 29.25 -11.11
N GLY A 156 -4.72 30.51 -11.05
CA GLY A 156 -5.18 31.43 -10.01
C GLY A 156 -4.27 32.65 -9.90
N ALA A 157 -4.88 33.81 -9.71
CA ALA A 157 -4.16 35.08 -9.60
C ALA A 157 -3.16 35.05 -8.44
N GLY A 158 -1.95 35.57 -8.68
CA GLY A 158 -0.85 35.61 -7.72
C GLY A 158 -0.03 34.32 -7.60
N THR A 159 -0.30 33.28 -8.41
CA THR A 159 0.49 32.05 -8.36
C THR A 159 1.83 32.20 -9.08
N VAL A 160 2.89 31.73 -8.41
CA VAL A 160 4.27 31.65 -8.94
C VAL A 160 4.76 30.24 -8.70
N TRP A 161 5.12 29.54 -9.77
CA TRP A 161 5.51 28.14 -9.74
C TRP A 161 7.03 27.97 -9.66
N GLU A 162 7.48 27.17 -8.70
CA GLU A 162 8.90 26.93 -8.44
C GLU A 162 9.17 25.45 -8.17
N GLY A 163 10.42 25.01 -8.37
CA GLY A 163 10.81 23.61 -8.19
C GLY A 163 10.92 23.15 -6.73
N SER A 164 10.93 24.08 -5.78
CA SER A 164 10.99 23.78 -4.33
C SER A 164 9.72 24.25 -3.62
N PRO A 165 9.26 23.53 -2.57
CA PRO A 165 8.16 23.99 -1.74
C PRO A 165 8.44 25.37 -1.12
N GLN A 166 7.56 26.33 -1.38
CA GLN A 166 7.65 27.67 -0.79
C GLN A 166 7.22 27.63 0.68
N ALA A 167 7.85 28.45 1.53
CA ALA A 167 7.38 28.66 2.90
C ALA A 167 6.04 29.41 2.91
N PHE A 168 5.08 28.95 3.72
CA PHE A 168 3.73 29.50 3.79
C PHE A 168 3.23 29.61 5.25
N GLY A 169 2.40 30.62 5.50
CA GLY A 169 1.84 30.97 6.79
C GLY A 169 0.41 30.46 7.00
N ALA A 170 -0.18 30.85 8.14
CA ALA A 170 -1.58 30.59 8.39
C ALA A 170 -2.47 31.38 7.42
N GLY A 171 -3.45 30.72 6.80
CA GLY A 171 -4.31 31.33 5.78
C GLY A 171 -3.74 31.26 4.37
N GLU A 172 -2.55 30.70 4.20
CA GLU A 172 -1.99 30.30 2.90
C GLU A 172 -2.08 28.77 2.75
N SER A 173 -2.18 28.34 1.50
CA SER A 173 -2.20 26.95 1.08
C SER A 173 -1.06 26.68 0.11
N LEU A 174 -0.43 25.52 0.22
CA LEU A 174 0.61 25.07 -0.72
C LEU A 174 0.01 24.09 -1.73
N TYR A 175 0.07 24.45 -3.00
CA TYR A 175 -0.35 23.63 -4.12
C TYR A 175 0.85 22.99 -4.82
N ARG A 176 0.60 21.82 -5.43
CA ARG A 176 1.57 21.09 -6.24
C ARG A 176 0.98 20.81 -7.62
N SER A 177 1.82 20.89 -8.65
CA SER A 177 1.52 20.39 -10.00
C SER A 177 2.60 19.39 -10.40
N ASP A 178 2.17 18.27 -10.97
CA ASP A 178 3.04 17.23 -11.48
C ASP A 178 3.17 17.38 -13.00
N GLY A 179 4.39 17.17 -13.52
CA GLY A 179 4.71 17.34 -14.92
C GLY A 179 5.53 16.18 -15.51
N ILE A 180 5.51 16.09 -16.84
CA ILE A 180 6.28 15.11 -17.61
C ILE A 180 7.09 15.87 -18.67
N PHE A 181 8.42 15.83 -18.56
CA PHE A 181 9.33 16.35 -19.57
C PHE A 181 9.60 15.30 -20.64
N ASN A 182 9.36 15.65 -21.90
CA ASN A 182 9.69 14.84 -23.07
C ASN A 182 10.93 15.44 -23.76
N PRO A 183 12.09 14.77 -23.73
CA PRO A 183 13.31 15.27 -24.35
C PRO A 183 13.25 15.29 -25.89
N ALA A 184 12.35 14.51 -26.52
CA ALA A 184 12.20 14.49 -27.98
C ALA A 184 11.49 15.75 -28.51
N SER A 185 10.49 16.26 -27.78
CA SER A 185 9.81 17.52 -28.11
C SER A 185 10.41 18.74 -27.41
N GLY A 186 11.25 18.53 -26.39
CA GLY A 186 11.81 19.61 -25.58
C GLY A 186 10.78 20.31 -24.70
N THR A 187 9.64 19.68 -24.39
CA THR A 187 8.53 20.30 -23.64
C THR A 187 8.20 19.55 -22.35
N THR A 188 7.75 20.29 -21.33
CA THR A 188 7.17 19.76 -20.09
C THR A 188 5.66 19.97 -20.10
N SER A 189 4.90 18.88 -19.98
CA SER A 189 3.44 18.93 -19.80
C SER A 189 3.11 18.87 -18.32
N TRP A 190 2.45 19.88 -17.78
CA TRP A 190 2.02 20.01 -16.39
C TRP A 190 0.53 19.72 -16.24
N ALA A 191 0.14 19.00 -15.19
CA ALA A 191 -1.25 18.76 -14.84
C ALA A 191 -1.82 19.89 -13.96
N ALA A 192 -3.15 20.01 -13.94
CA ALA A 192 -3.83 20.90 -12.99
C ALA A 192 -3.40 20.64 -11.53
N PRO A 193 -3.26 21.68 -10.72
CA PRO A 193 -2.67 21.54 -9.40
C PRO A 193 -3.64 21.01 -8.35
N TYR A 194 -3.09 20.39 -7.31
CA TYR A 194 -3.83 19.91 -6.14
C TYR A 194 -3.23 20.47 -4.85
N LEU A 195 -4.07 20.51 -3.80
CA LEU A 195 -3.65 20.97 -2.48
C LEU A 195 -2.67 19.96 -1.88
N ASN A 196 -1.43 20.40 -1.66
CA ASN A 196 -0.36 19.57 -1.10
C ASN A 196 -0.26 19.69 0.42
N ALA A 197 -0.45 20.90 0.94
CA ALA A 197 -0.47 21.13 2.39
C ALA A 197 -1.31 22.36 2.75
N LEU A 198 -2.02 22.25 3.88
CA LEU A 198 -2.79 23.32 4.50
C LEU A 198 -2.21 23.60 5.89
N LYS A 199 -1.94 24.88 6.18
CA LYS A 199 -1.48 25.34 7.50
C LYS A 199 -2.45 26.40 7.99
N VAL A 200 -3.08 26.14 9.14
CA VAL A 200 -4.16 26.97 9.67
C VAL A 200 -4.01 27.06 11.18
N GLY A 201 -4.31 28.24 11.75
CA GLY A 201 -4.31 28.43 13.20
C GLY A 201 -5.58 27.88 13.85
N ARG A 202 -6.75 28.08 13.21
CA ARG A 202 -8.04 27.56 13.65
C ARG A 202 -8.87 27.16 12.44
N LEU A 203 -9.43 25.95 12.47
CA LEU A 203 -10.49 25.52 11.56
C LEU A 203 -11.83 25.75 12.26
N SER A 204 -12.77 26.46 11.61
CA SER A 204 -14.04 26.85 12.24
C SER A 204 -15.30 26.37 11.52
N ALA A 205 -15.15 25.71 10.36
CA ALA A 205 -16.25 25.07 9.64
C ALA A 205 -15.67 24.06 8.65
N ILE A 206 -15.46 22.82 9.09
CA ILE A 206 -14.93 21.76 8.23
C ILE A 206 -15.87 20.56 8.24
N ALA A 207 -16.26 20.10 7.05
CA ALA A 207 -16.89 18.80 6.84
C ALA A 207 -15.82 17.85 6.32
N ILE A 208 -15.62 16.74 7.02
CA ILE A 208 -14.59 15.74 6.68
C ILE A 208 -15.20 14.34 6.75
N ASP A 209 -14.81 13.48 5.81
CA ASP A 209 -14.91 12.04 5.98
C ASP A 209 -13.60 11.58 6.62
N ALA A 210 -13.59 11.58 7.96
CA ALA A 210 -12.41 11.23 8.73
C ALA A 210 -12.37 9.73 9.01
N GLY A 211 -11.20 9.13 8.81
CA GLY A 211 -10.87 7.84 9.41
C GLY A 211 -10.52 8.00 10.90
N ALA A 212 -9.34 7.51 11.29
CA ALA A 212 -8.86 7.70 12.66
C ALA A 212 -8.46 9.16 12.93
N ILE A 213 -9.01 9.75 14.00
CA ILE A 213 -8.60 11.07 14.50
C ILE A 213 -7.71 10.88 15.72
N LYS A 214 -6.47 11.37 15.65
CA LYS A 214 -5.59 11.49 16.81
C LYS A 214 -5.64 12.92 17.33
N ALA A 215 -6.45 13.15 18.34
CA ALA A 215 -6.60 14.43 19.03
C ALA A 215 -6.14 14.32 20.49
N GLY A 216 -5.91 15.47 21.14
CA GLY A 216 -5.88 15.55 22.60
C GLY A 216 -7.31 15.51 23.13
N ASP A 217 -7.74 16.59 23.77
CA ASP A 217 -9.10 16.70 24.28
C ASP A 217 -10.07 17.31 23.26
N PHE A 218 -11.32 16.86 23.33
CA PHE A 218 -12.45 17.40 22.58
C PHE A 218 -13.32 18.25 23.51
N GLU A 219 -13.36 19.56 23.30
CA GLU A 219 -14.15 20.50 24.11
C GLU A 219 -15.41 20.97 23.36
N GLY A 220 -16.55 21.07 24.06
CA GLY A 220 -17.80 21.59 23.49
C GLY A 220 -18.40 20.72 22.38
N VAL A 221 -18.08 19.42 22.36
CA VAL A 221 -18.47 18.52 21.27
C VAL A 221 -19.88 17.98 21.47
N THR A 222 -20.62 17.93 20.35
CA THR A 222 -21.83 17.12 20.21
C THR A 222 -21.54 15.96 19.26
N LEU A 223 -21.72 14.73 19.74
CA LEU A 223 -21.63 13.52 18.92
C LEU A 223 -23.01 12.93 18.76
N HIS A 224 -23.42 12.63 17.54
CA HIS A 224 -24.69 11.97 17.25
C HIS A 224 -24.54 11.02 16.07
N GLY A 225 -25.40 10.01 16.03
CA GLY A 225 -25.40 9.05 14.93
C GLY A 225 -26.62 8.15 14.95
N GLY A 226 -26.90 7.53 13.81
CA GLY A 226 -28.10 6.73 13.58
C GLY A 226 -29.25 7.53 12.96
N SER A 227 -30.22 6.82 12.39
CA SER A 227 -31.34 7.41 11.64
C SER A 227 -32.28 8.25 12.50
N GLY A 228 -32.28 8.05 13.82
CA GLY A 228 -33.03 8.89 14.76
C GLY A 228 -32.39 10.27 14.96
N TYR A 229 -31.07 10.36 15.10
CA TYR A 229 -30.38 11.55 15.59
C TYR A 229 -29.60 12.27 14.48
N ALA A 230 -30.27 12.65 13.40
CA ALA A 230 -29.67 13.45 12.33
C ALA A 230 -29.56 14.96 12.69
N HIS A 231 -29.53 15.30 13.97
CA HIS A 231 -29.57 16.66 14.50
C HIS A 231 -28.67 16.80 15.74
N SER A 232 -28.27 18.03 16.07
CA SER A 232 -27.38 18.35 17.18
C SER A 232 -28.09 18.76 18.48
N THR A 233 -29.42 18.69 18.55
CA THR A 233 -30.18 19.03 19.75
C THR A 233 -30.35 17.83 20.67
N TYR A 234 -30.24 18.05 21.99
CA TYR A 234 -30.51 17.04 23.01
C TYR A 234 -32.03 16.81 23.14
N THR A 235 -32.58 16.05 22.21
CA THR A 235 -34.00 15.73 22.13
C THR A 235 -34.17 14.32 21.60
N TRP A 236 -35.15 13.58 22.12
CA TRP A 236 -35.53 12.29 21.54
C TRP A 236 -36.04 12.48 20.12
N PRO A 237 -35.70 11.58 19.20
CA PRO A 237 -36.15 11.70 17.82
C PRO A 237 -37.66 11.45 17.75
N PRO A 238 -38.44 12.28 17.04
CA PRO A 238 -39.90 12.13 16.94
C PRO A 238 -40.31 10.97 16.02
N ASN A 239 -39.36 10.39 15.29
CA ASN A 239 -39.56 9.24 14.42
C ASN A 239 -39.34 7.92 15.19
N LEU A 240 -39.50 6.77 14.54
CA LEU A 240 -39.18 5.45 15.10
C LEU A 240 -37.69 5.06 14.88
N GLY A 241 -36.85 6.03 14.53
CA GLY A 241 -35.42 5.83 14.34
C GLY A 241 -34.70 5.60 15.66
N THR A 242 -33.51 4.98 15.57
CA THR A 242 -32.64 4.73 16.71
C THR A 242 -31.26 5.35 16.47
N GLY A 243 -30.44 5.35 17.50
CA GLY A 243 -29.10 5.91 17.43
C GLY A 243 -28.63 6.39 18.79
N TYR A 244 -27.78 7.40 18.77
CA TYR A 244 -27.25 8.03 19.98
C TYR A 244 -27.07 9.53 19.81
N HIS A 245 -27.08 10.22 20.94
CA HIS A 245 -26.69 11.62 21.09
C HIS A 245 -25.88 11.79 22.37
N LEU A 246 -24.76 12.50 22.29
CA LEU A 246 -23.91 12.88 23.41
C LEU A 246 -23.61 14.38 23.31
N SER A 247 -23.86 15.11 24.39
CA SER A 247 -23.55 16.53 24.52
C SER A 247 -23.42 16.92 25.99
N ALA A 248 -23.21 18.21 26.30
CA ALA A 248 -23.21 18.71 27.66
C ALA A 248 -24.53 18.46 28.44
N ALA A 249 -25.65 18.26 27.74
CA ALA A 249 -26.92 17.94 28.37
C ALA A 249 -27.04 16.45 28.79
N GLY A 250 -26.12 15.59 28.35
CA GLY A 250 -26.08 14.17 28.68
C GLY A 250 -26.00 13.23 27.48
N ILE A 251 -26.44 11.99 27.69
CA ILE A 251 -26.44 10.89 26.71
C ILE A 251 -27.87 10.41 26.48
N LEU A 252 -28.26 10.27 25.21
CA LEU A 252 -29.47 9.55 24.78
C LEU A 252 -29.05 8.38 23.90
N LEU A 253 -29.54 7.18 24.20
CA LEU A 253 -29.40 5.98 23.37
C LEU A 253 -30.77 5.39 23.07
N GLY A 254 -30.99 4.95 21.83
CA GLY A 254 -32.25 4.33 21.43
C GLY A 254 -33.39 5.34 21.28
N ASN A 255 -34.62 4.92 21.59
CA ASN A 255 -35.83 5.73 21.42
C ASN A 255 -36.97 5.32 22.39
N PRO A 256 -37.50 6.25 23.21
CA PRO A 256 -38.57 5.96 24.17
C PRO A 256 -39.88 5.55 23.49
N LEU A 257 -40.16 5.99 22.26
CA LEU A 257 -41.34 5.57 21.50
C LEU A 257 -41.34 4.06 21.18
N LEU A 258 -40.17 3.42 21.20
CA LEU A 258 -40.00 1.98 21.02
C LEU A 258 -39.96 1.20 22.34
N GLY A 259 -40.01 1.90 23.48
CA GLY A 259 -39.79 1.30 24.79
C GLY A 259 -38.38 0.70 24.95
N LYS A 260 -37.39 1.19 24.18
CA LYS A 260 -36.00 0.70 24.19
C LYS A 260 -35.03 1.88 24.16
N TYR A 261 -34.64 2.34 25.34
CA TYR A 261 -33.78 3.50 25.46
C TYR A 261 -32.94 3.50 26.74
N LEU A 262 -31.91 4.35 26.75
CA LEU A 262 -31.17 4.76 27.93
C LEU A 262 -30.95 6.28 27.85
N GLN A 263 -31.22 6.98 28.94
CA GLN A 263 -30.89 8.38 29.09
C GLN A 263 -30.04 8.59 30.34
N LEU A 264 -28.95 9.34 30.17
CA LEU A 264 -28.21 9.97 31.24
C LEU A 264 -28.37 11.47 31.04
N ASP A 265 -28.84 12.21 32.04
CA ASP A 265 -28.92 13.67 31.97
C ASP A 265 -27.68 14.35 32.59
N ALA A 266 -27.63 15.68 32.50
CA ALA A 266 -26.55 16.49 33.06
C ALA A 266 -26.48 16.47 34.60
N ASP A 267 -27.58 16.10 35.27
CA ASP A 267 -27.64 15.98 36.73
C ASP A 267 -27.15 14.59 37.20
N GLY A 268 -26.87 13.68 36.26
CA GLY A 268 -26.39 12.32 36.54
C GLY A 268 -27.50 11.32 36.82
N ASN A 269 -28.76 11.65 36.53
CA ASN A 269 -29.86 10.70 36.63
C ASN A 269 -29.83 9.72 35.45
N ILE A 270 -30.29 8.50 35.69
CA ILE A 270 -30.38 7.43 34.68
C ILE A 270 -31.84 7.05 34.49
N TYR A 271 -32.28 6.96 33.24
CA TYR A 271 -33.62 6.53 32.87
C TYR A 271 -33.57 5.44 31.80
N ALA A 272 -34.29 4.35 32.04
CA ALA A 272 -34.50 3.29 31.09
C ALA A 272 -35.88 2.62 31.35
N PRO A 273 -36.42 1.86 30.39
CA PRO A 273 -37.62 1.07 30.63
C PRO A 273 -37.44 0.12 31.83
N GLY A 274 -38.28 0.29 32.85
CA GLY A 274 -38.28 -0.55 34.05
C GLY A 274 -37.19 -0.27 35.08
N PHE A 275 -36.31 0.72 34.83
CA PHE A 275 -35.21 1.07 35.70
C PHE A 275 -34.92 2.57 35.69
N SER A 276 -34.74 3.16 36.86
CA SER A 276 -34.22 4.52 36.97
C SER A 276 -33.31 4.69 38.18
N ILE A 277 -32.36 5.61 38.09
CA ILE A 277 -31.63 6.14 39.24
C ILE A 277 -31.84 7.65 39.24
N VAL A 278 -32.54 8.15 40.24
CA VAL A 278 -32.81 9.58 40.40
C VAL A 278 -32.42 10.00 41.80
N ASN A 279 -31.59 11.04 41.93
CA ASN A 279 -31.07 11.51 43.21
C ASN A 279 -30.45 10.39 44.08
N GLY A 280 -29.77 9.44 43.43
CA GLY A 280 -29.15 8.27 44.10
C GLY A 280 -30.12 7.15 44.50
N SER A 281 -31.42 7.26 44.20
CA SER A 281 -32.41 6.23 44.47
C SER A 281 -32.65 5.37 43.22
N ALA A 282 -32.31 4.08 43.31
CA ALA A 282 -32.59 3.11 42.25
C ALA A 282 -34.01 2.56 42.38
N ILE A 283 -34.80 2.67 41.32
CA ILE A 283 -36.16 2.13 41.22
C ILE A 283 -36.20 1.07 40.13
N PHE A 284 -36.69 -0.12 40.49
CA PHE A 284 -36.99 -1.21 39.58
C PHE A 284 -38.49 -1.43 39.57
N SER A 285 -39.13 -1.40 38.40
CA SER A 285 -40.58 -1.63 38.29
C SER A 285 -40.94 -3.05 37.84
N GLY A 286 -39.93 -3.89 37.58
CA GLY A 286 -40.09 -5.30 37.20
C GLY A 286 -39.47 -6.25 38.24
N ASP A 287 -39.50 -7.55 37.92
CA ASP A 287 -38.93 -8.59 38.77
C ASP A 287 -37.40 -8.48 38.85
N LEU A 288 -36.86 -8.58 40.06
CA LEU A 288 -35.43 -8.66 40.29
C LEU A 288 -34.99 -10.13 40.45
N GLY A 289 -34.44 -10.71 39.39
CA GLY A 289 -33.94 -12.09 39.37
C GLY A 289 -32.57 -12.25 40.03
N GLY A 290 -32.42 -13.22 40.93
CA GLY A 290 -31.10 -13.59 41.50
C GLY A 290 -30.48 -12.55 42.43
N ALA A 291 -31.28 -11.65 43.01
CA ALA A 291 -30.79 -10.65 43.94
C ALA A 291 -30.16 -11.29 45.19
N ALA A 292 -28.90 -10.94 45.47
CA ALA A 292 -28.25 -11.20 46.75
C ALA A 292 -27.91 -9.85 47.42
N GLY A 293 -28.16 -9.72 48.72
CA GLY A 293 -27.84 -8.48 49.43
C GLY A 293 -28.51 -8.34 50.79
N THR A 294 -28.18 -7.24 51.47
CA THR A 294 -28.84 -6.82 52.71
C THR A 294 -29.83 -5.71 52.39
N PHE A 295 -31.11 -5.94 52.66
CA PHE A 295 -32.12 -4.89 52.60
C PHE A 295 -32.10 -4.12 53.92
N LYS A 296 -31.97 -2.79 53.84
CA LYS A 296 -32.17 -1.88 54.99
C LYS A 296 -33.48 -1.11 54.76
N GLY A 297 -34.22 -0.88 55.83
CA GLY A 297 -35.53 -0.19 55.77
C GLY A 297 -36.71 -1.17 55.76
N GLU A 298 -37.88 -0.65 55.40
CA GLU A 298 -39.13 -1.41 55.40
C GLU A 298 -39.32 -2.18 54.09
N LEU A 299 -39.67 -3.47 54.20
CA LEU A 299 -40.09 -4.29 53.07
C LEU A 299 -41.61 -4.41 53.07
N LYS A 300 -42.29 -3.64 52.20
CA LYS A 300 -43.75 -3.62 52.08
C LYS A 300 -44.26 -4.65 51.09
N ALA A 301 -45.37 -5.31 51.42
CA ALA A 301 -46.09 -6.23 50.55
C ALA A 301 -45.23 -7.36 49.93
N ALA A 302 -44.14 -7.76 50.60
CA ALA A 302 -43.33 -8.85 50.10
C ALA A 302 -44.07 -10.18 50.18
N THR A 303 -44.07 -10.90 49.06
CA THR A 303 -44.60 -12.25 48.94
C THR A 303 -43.48 -13.18 48.47
N GLY A 304 -43.45 -14.42 48.97
CA GLY A 304 -42.50 -15.42 48.50
C GLY A 304 -41.99 -16.34 49.60
N SER A 305 -41.01 -17.18 49.24
CA SER A 305 -40.35 -18.11 50.15
C SER A 305 -39.02 -17.54 50.62
N PHE A 306 -38.91 -17.28 51.92
CA PHE A 306 -37.65 -16.89 52.56
C PHE A 306 -36.97 -18.15 53.11
N LYS A 307 -35.66 -18.30 52.87
CA LYS A 307 -34.83 -19.36 53.44
C LYS A 307 -33.81 -18.75 54.40
N GLY A 308 -33.46 -19.47 55.46
CA GLY A 308 -32.49 -19.03 56.47
C GLY A 308 -33.09 -18.88 57.87
N GLU A 309 -32.26 -18.42 58.81
CA GLU A 309 -32.68 -18.15 60.19
C GLU A 309 -33.27 -16.74 60.31
N LEU A 310 -34.36 -16.61 61.06
CA LEU A 310 -34.95 -15.32 61.41
C LEU A 310 -34.52 -14.95 62.84
N MET A 311 -33.52 -14.08 62.97
CA MET A 311 -33.00 -13.62 64.27
C MET A 311 -33.54 -12.24 64.63
N ALA A 312 -33.91 -12.03 65.90
CA ALA A 312 -34.35 -10.75 66.46
C ALA A 312 -35.54 -10.08 65.73
N ALA A 313 -36.38 -10.87 65.05
CA ALA A 313 -37.58 -10.34 64.41
C ALA A 313 -38.58 -9.82 65.45
N THR A 314 -39.11 -8.63 65.20
CA THR A 314 -40.17 -8.00 66.01
C THR A 314 -41.34 -7.64 65.09
N GLY A 315 -42.57 -7.69 65.60
CA GLY A 315 -43.78 -7.40 64.83
C GLY A 315 -44.92 -8.38 65.11
N THR A 316 -46.03 -8.21 64.39
CA THR A 316 -47.20 -9.10 64.46
C THR A 316 -47.14 -10.10 63.31
N PHE A 317 -47.28 -11.38 63.65
CA PHE A 317 -47.43 -12.46 62.67
C PHE A 317 -48.89 -12.93 62.69
N GLY A 318 -49.53 -12.98 61.51
CA GLY A 318 -50.89 -13.48 61.41
C GLY A 318 -50.98 -15.00 61.64
N LEU A 319 -50.10 -15.76 60.98
CA LEU A 319 -49.99 -17.21 61.13
C LEU A 319 -48.57 -17.67 60.84
N ILE A 320 -47.99 -18.42 61.77
CA ILE A 320 -46.74 -19.14 61.59
C ILE A 320 -47.09 -20.63 61.53
N ARG A 321 -46.60 -21.36 60.53
CA ARG A 321 -46.81 -22.82 60.43
C ARG A 321 -45.57 -23.54 59.92
N SER A 322 -45.29 -24.73 60.46
CA SER A 322 -44.13 -25.53 60.05
C SER A 322 -44.33 -26.34 58.75
N ALA A 323 -45.58 -26.60 58.36
CA ALA A 323 -45.94 -27.24 57.10
C ALA A 323 -47.35 -26.81 56.67
N THR A 324 -47.68 -26.99 55.38
CA THR A 324 -49.01 -26.66 54.83
C THR A 324 -50.08 -27.70 55.19
N SER A 325 -49.70 -28.96 55.40
CA SER A 325 -50.58 -30.07 55.78
C SER A 325 -49.81 -31.15 56.57
N GLY A 326 -50.52 -32.16 57.07
CA GLY A 326 -49.93 -33.26 57.85
C GLY A 326 -49.40 -32.82 59.22
N GLN A 327 -48.29 -33.42 59.65
CA GLN A 327 -47.65 -33.12 60.93
C GLN A 327 -47.11 -31.69 60.91
N ARG A 328 -47.67 -30.83 61.76
CA ARG A 328 -47.31 -29.41 61.79
C ARG A 328 -47.59 -28.76 63.14
N THR A 329 -46.87 -27.70 63.41
CA THR A 329 -47.19 -26.73 64.47
C THR A 329 -47.68 -25.45 63.81
N GLU A 330 -48.77 -24.90 64.32
CA GLU A 330 -49.34 -23.62 63.90
C GLU A 330 -49.40 -22.66 65.11
N TYR A 331 -49.13 -21.39 64.86
CA TYR A 331 -49.28 -20.29 65.81
C TYR A 331 -50.04 -19.15 65.15
N ASP A 332 -51.19 -18.78 65.72
CA ASP A 332 -52.02 -17.67 65.26
C ASP A 332 -52.67 -16.92 66.44
N SER A 333 -53.67 -16.08 66.16
CA SER A 333 -54.38 -15.29 67.17
C SER A 333 -55.11 -16.13 68.24
N ASN A 334 -55.40 -17.40 67.96
CA ASN A 334 -56.10 -18.29 68.89
C ASN A 334 -55.13 -19.14 69.74
N GLY A 335 -53.83 -19.10 69.43
CA GLY A 335 -52.77 -19.78 70.19
C GLY A 335 -51.96 -20.77 69.36
N ILE A 336 -51.43 -21.80 70.03
CA ILE A 336 -50.57 -22.83 69.43
C ILE A 336 -51.37 -24.12 69.22
N ARG A 337 -51.29 -24.69 68.03
CA ARG A 337 -51.89 -25.98 67.65
C ARG A 337 -50.84 -26.93 67.11
N ILE A 338 -50.87 -28.18 67.54
CA ILE A 338 -49.98 -29.24 67.05
C ILE A 338 -50.83 -30.34 66.42
N TYR A 339 -50.49 -30.73 65.20
CA TYR A 339 -51.16 -31.77 64.44
C TYR A 339 -50.22 -32.96 64.20
N ASN A 340 -50.77 -34.17 64.17
CA ASN A 340 -50.04 -35.38 63.79
C ASN A 340 -49.93 -35.54 62.26
N ALA A 341 -49.25 -36.60 61.81
CA ALA A 341 -49.04 -36.89 60.39
C ALA A 341 -50.34 -37.04 59.58
N ALA A 342 -51.41 -37.53 60.21
CA ALA A 342 -52.73 -37.64 59.57
C ALA A 342 -53.49 -36.29 59.51
N GLY A 343 -52.93 -35.21 60.07
CA GLY A 343 -53.55 -33.89 60.11
C GLY A 343 -54.54 -33.70 61.27
N ASN A 344 -54.60 -34.64 62.21
CA ASN A 344 -55.47 -34.54 63.40
C ASN A 344 -54.82 -33.66 64.48
N LEU A 345 -55.61 -32.80 65.11
CA LEU A 345 -55.16 -31.97 66.23
C LEU A 345 -54.82 -32.88 67.42
N ILE A 346 -53.61 -32.75 67.97
CA ILE A 346 -53.15 -33.55 69.12
C ILE A 346 -52.82 -32.68 70.34
N ALA A 347 -52.55 -31.39 70.16
CA ALA A 347 -52.37 -30.45 71.27
C ALA A 347 -52.85 -29.05 70.90
N ARG A 348 -53.39 -28.33 71.88
CA ARG A 348 -53.82 -26.94 71.75
C ARG A 348 -53.45 -26.17 73.02
N PHE A 349 -52.90 -24.97 72.87
CA PHE A 349 -52.51 -24.09 73.97
C PHE A 349 -52.96 -22.65 73.65
N GLY A 350 -53.75 -22.02 74.52
CA GLY A 350 -54.29 -20.67 74.27
C GLY A 350 -55.71 -20.47 74.80
N VAL A 351 -56.29 -19.30 74.52
CA VAL A 351 -57.70 -18.97 74.78
C VAL A 351 -58.49 -19.31 73.51
N TRP A 352 -59.50 -20.15 73.65
CA TRP A 352 -60.28 -20.72 72.54
C TRP A 352 -61.74 -20.35 72.65
#